data_AF-A0A5B9F9H8-F1
#
_entry.id   AF-A0A5B9F9H8-F1
#
_cell.length_a   1.000
_cell.length_b   1.000
_cell.length_c   1.000
_cell.angle_alpha   90.00
_cell.angle_beta   90.00
_cell.angle_gamma   90.00
#
_symmetry.space_group_name_H-M   'P 1'
#
loop_
_entity.id
_entity.type
_entity.pdbx_description
1 polymer ?
#
loop_
_entity_poly.entity_id
_entity_poly.type
_entity_poly.pdbx_seq_one_letter_code
_entity_poly.pdbx_strand_id
1 'polypeptide(L)'
;MDLDRLRETESQSLLANIVAIRHRLFAMMDRCEEVTDTAGAQRVAGQLHRNLELTGKLLGDLNTGTTINNNILISPVYIEMRTELVRALRDHPDARQAVAQVLHGLESKFAEGAVIDHSYASGSAGS
;
A
#
# COMPACT_ATOMS: atom_id res chain seq x y z
N MET A 1 16.46 6.46 17.61
CA MET A 1 16.01 5.06 17.41
C MET A 1 15.34 5.05 16.06
N ASP A 2 15.80 4.20 15.15
CA ASP A 2 15.42 4.23 13.73
C ASP A 2 14.08 3.51 13.53
N LEU A 3 13.06 4.23 13.05
CA LEU A 3 11.68 3.74 12.99
C LEU A 3 11.54 2.59 11.99
N ASP A 4 12.30 2.63 10.89
CA ASP A 4 12.23 1.64 9.82
C ASP A 4 12.85 0.31 10.26
N ARG A 5 13.99 0.37 10.96
CA ARG A 5 14.62 -0.82 11.56
C ARG A 5 13.73 -1.47 12.62
N LEU A 6 13.03 -0.67 13.42
CA LEU A 6 12.06 -1.20 14.38
C LEU A 6 10.91 -1.90 13.66
N ARG A 7 10.33 -1.28 12.62
CA ARG A 7 9.26 -1.88 11.82
C ARG A 7 9.68 -3.19 11.16
N GLU A 8 10.90 -3.25 10.62
CA GLU A 8 11.43 -4.46 10.00
C GLU A 8 11.58 -5.59 11.04
N THR A 9 12.19 -5.29 12.18
CA THR A 9 12.39 -6.26 13.28
C THR A 9 11.06 -6.78 13.83
N GLU A 10 10.11 -5.87 14.06
CA GLU A 10 8.77 -6.21 14.54
C GLU A 10 7.99 -7.03 13.50
N SER A 11 8.11 -6.73 12.21
CA SER A 11 7.49 -7.50 11.13
C SER A 11 8.03 -8.93 11.07
N GLN A 12 9.34 -9.10 11.17
CA GLN A 12 9.98 -10.42 11.22
C GLN A 12 9.53 -11.22 12.47
N SER A 13 9.50 -10.56 13.64
CA SER A 13 9.00 -11.15 14.89
C SER A 13 7.53 -11.56 14.78
N LEU A 14 6.69 -10.72 14.19
CA LEU A 14 5.28 -10.99 13.98
C LEU A 14 5.07 -12.18 13.04
N LEU A 15 5.80 -12.25 11.93
CA LEU A 15 5.75 -13.38 11.00
C LEU A 15 6.14 -14.69 11.69
N ALA A 16 7.25 -14.67 12.46
CA ALA A 16 7.71 -15.84 13.20
C ALA A 16 6.66 -16.33 14.21
N ASN A 17 5.99 -15.41 14.92
CA ASN A 17 4.91 -15.74 15.84
C ASN A 17 3.68 -16.34 15.11
N ILE A 18 3.28 -15.77 13.97
CA ILE A 18 2.16 -16.29 13.16
C ILE A 18 2.45 -17.71 12.68
N VAL A 19 3.67 -18.00 12.24
CA VAL A 19 4.10 -19.35 11.83
C VAL A 19 4.08 -20.31 13.02
N ALA A 20 4.59 -19.91 14.19
CA ALA A 20 4.56 -20.73 15.40
C ALA A 20 3.12 -21.08 15.83
N ILE A 21 2.19 -20.13 15.73
CA ILE A 21 0.76 -20.37 15.99
C ILE A 21 0.19 -21.37 14.99
N ARG A 22 0.55 -21.28 13.71
CA ARG A 22 0.08 -22.22 12.68
C ARG A 22 0.44 -23.66 13.02
N HIS A 23 1.69 -23.92 13.45
CA HIS A 23 2.12 -25.25 13.86
C HIS A 23 1.28 -25.80 15.02
N ARG A 24 0.95 -24.94 16.00
CA ARG A 24 0.08 -25.33 17.12
C ARG A 24 -1.36 -25.61 16.67
N LEU A 25 -1.88 -24.83 15.72
CA LEU A 25 -3.21 -25.06 15.16
C LEU A 25 -3.30 -26.39 14.40
N PHE A 26 -2.28 -26.75 13.62
CA PHE A 26 -2.22 -28.07 12.99
C PHE A 26 -2.19 -29.20 14.03
N ALA A 27 -1.34 -29.08 15.04
CA ALA A 27 -1.30 -30.07 16.12
C ALA A 27 -2.64 -30.19 16.85
N MET A 28 -3.37 -29.09 17.06
CA MET A 28 -4.72 -29.12 17.65
C MET A 28 -5.75 -29.77 16.71
N MET A 29 -5.62 -29.59 15.40
CA MET A 29 -6.47 -30.24 14.40
C MET A 29 -6.30 -31.75 14.48
N ASP A 30 -5.06 -32.23 14.48
CA ASP A 30 -4.73 -33.65 14.63
C ASP A 30 -5.33 -34.23 15.92
N ARG A 31 -5.21 -33.50 17.05
CA ARG A 31 -5.82 -33.91 18.33
C ARG A 31 -7.35 -33.97 18.29
N CYS A 32 -8.01 -33.03 17.62
CA CYS A 32 -9.47 -33.07 17.45
C CYS A 32 -9.90 -34.27 16.59
N GLU A 33 -9.12 -34.62 15.57
CA GLU A 33 -9.37 -35.78 14.72
C GLU A 33 -9.18 -37.10 15.48
N GLU A 34 -8.14 -37.21 16.31
CA GLU A 34 -7.87 -38.39 17.17
C GLU A 34 -9.07 -38.74 18.06
N VAL A 35 -9.77 -37.74 18.60
CA VAL A 35 -10.94 -37.93 19.48
C VAL A 35 -12.28 -37.79 18.75
N THR A 36 -12.28 -37.65 17.42
CA THR A 36 -13.47 -37.43 16.59
C THR A 36 -14.32 -36.23 17.04
N ASP A 37 -13.69 -35.21 17.63
CA ASP A 37 -14.35 -33.95 17.98
C ASP A 37 -14.48 -33.07 16.74
N THR A 38 -15.55 -33.35 15.97
CA THR A 38 -15.87 -32.63 14.73
C THR A 38 -16.13 -31.14 14.98
N ALA A 39 -16.70 -30.78 16.13
CA ALA A 39 -16.94 -29.38 16.49
C ALA A 39 -15.63 -28.65 16.80
N GLY A 40 -14.70 -29.31 17.50
CA GLY A 40 -13.33 -28.84 17.71
C GLY A 40 -12.59 -28.64 16.39
N ALA A 41 -12.62 -29.64 15.50
CA ALA A 41 -11.96 -29.59 14.20
C ALA A 41 -12.47 -28.41 13.34
N GLN A 42 -13.78 -28.17 13.28
CA GLN A 42 -14.36 -27.04 12.56
C GLN A 42 -13.88 -25.68 13.11
N ARG A 43 -13.79 -25.54 14.44
CA ARG A 43 -13.28 -24.31 15.06
C ARG A 43 -11.80 -24.08 14.73
N VAL A 44 -10.98 -25.13 14.83
CA VAL A 44 -9.55 -25.06 14.51
C VAL A 44 -9.33 -24.73 13.04
N ALA A 45 -10.10 -25.33 12.13
CA ALA A 45 -10.06 -25.02 10.70
C ALA A 45 -10.34 -23.53 10.42
N GLY A 46 -11.35 -22.94 11.08
CA GLY A 46 -11.62 -21.50 10.97
C GLY A 46 -10.45 -20.61 11.44
N GLN A 47 -9.80 -20.98 12.55
CA GLN A 47 -8.61 -20.27 13.03
C GLN A 47 -7.41 -20.44 12.09
N LEU A 48 -7.25 -21.61 11.48
CA LEU A 48 -6.20 -21.89 10.52
C LEU A 48 -6.35 -21.05 9.25
N HIS A 49 -7.57 -20.94 8.70
CA HIS A 49 -7.86 -20.04 7.58
C HIS A 49 -7.51 -18.59 7.90
N ARG A 50 -7.87 -18.11 9.10
CA ARG A 50 -7.54 -16.75 9.53
C ARG A 50 -6.02 -16.54 9.68
N ASN A 51 -5.29 -17.53 10.17
CA ASN A 51 -3.83 -17.48 10.26
C ASN A 51 -3.17 -17.38 8.87
N LEU A 52 -3.65 -18.16 7.90
CA LEU A 52 -3.18 -18.12 6.51
C LEU A 52 -3.48 -16.77 5.87
N GLU A 53 -4.67 -16.21 6.08
CA GLU A 53 -5.05 -14.88 5.61
C GLU A 53 -4.16 -13.79 6.21
N LEU A 54 -3.91 -13.82 7.52
CA LEU A 54 -3.00 -12.85 8.17
C LEU A 54 -1.57 -12.98 7.64
N THR A 55 -1.11 -14.20 7.36
CA THR A 55 0.22 -14.42 6.78
C THR A 55 0.32 -13.81 5.39
N GLY A 56 -0.66 -14.07 4.51
CA GLY A 56 -0.67 -13.50 3.17
C GLY A 56 -0.79 -11.97 3.18
N LYS A 57 -1.53 -11.39 4.12
CA LYS A 57 -1.60 -9.94 4.33
C LYS A 57 -0.26 -9.34 4.76
N LEU A 58 0.44 -9.99 5.68
CA LEU A 58 1.73 -9.52 6.18
C LEU A 58 2.83 -9.63 5.12
N LEU A 59 2.79 -10.68 4.29
CA LEU A 59 3.73 -10.89 3.19
C LEU A 59 3.44 -10.00 1.97
N GLY A 60 2.27 -9.35 1.93
CA GLY A 60 1.82 -8.53 0.80
C GLY A 60 1.15 -9.31 -0.34
N ASP A 61 1.12 -10.64 -0.26
CA ASP A 61 0.49 -11.53 -1.24
C ASP A 61 -1.04 -11.38 -1.29
N LEU A 62 -1.64 -11.02 -0.16
CA LEU A 62 -3.03 -10.61 -0.08
C LEU A 62 -3.07 -9.09 -0.02
N ASN A 63 -3.11 -8.46 -1.19
CA ASN A 63 -3.24 -7.02 -1.30
C ASN A 63 -4.61 -6.57 -0.76
N THR A 64 -4.70 -6.30 0.54
CA THR A 64 -5.88 -5.68 1.18
C THR A 64 -5.79 -4.16 1.28
N GLY A 65 -4.76 -3.56 0.68
CA GLY A 65 -4.79 -2.13 0.43
C GLY A 65 -5.86 -1.85 -0.61
N THR A 66 -6.87 -1.05 -0.27
CA THR A 66 -7.58 -0.29 -1.29
C THR A 66 -6.51 0.53 -1.99
N THR A 67 -6.02 0.05 -3.14
CA THR A 67 -5.21 0.87 -4.02
C THR A 67 -6.18 1.88 -4.58
N ILE A 68 -6.36 2.99 -3.85
CA ILE A 68 -7.07 4.16 -4.36
C ILE A 68 -6.15 4.71 -5.43
N ASN A 69 -6.27 4.17 -6.65
CA ASN A 69 -5.79 4.81 -7.86
C ASN A 69 -6.67 6.04 -8.08
N ASN A 70 -6.48 7.06 -7.23
CA ASN A 70 -7.10 8.35 -7.45
C ASN A 70 -6.39 8.88 -8.68
N ASN A 71 -7.01 8.70 -9.85
CA ASN A 71 -6.47 9.22 -11.09
C ASN A 71 -6.58 10.74 -11.01
N ILE A 72 -5.57 11.37 -10.40
CA ILE A 72 -5.56 12.81 -10.09
C ILE A 72 -5.76 13.61 -11.39
N LEU A 73 -5.32 13.09 -12.54
CA LEU A 73 -5.46 13.76 -13.83
C LEU A 73 -6.93 13.95 -14.28
N ILE A 74 -7.84 13.07 -13.86
CA ILE A 74 -9.29 13.22 -14.14
C ILE A 74 -10.05 13.86 -12.99
N SER A 75 -9.37 14.19 -11.89
CA SER A 75 -10.00 14.86 -10.75
C SER A 75 -10.46 16.26 -11.16
N PRO A 76 -11.72 16.64 -10.89
CA PRO A 76 -12.20 18.00 -11.13
C PRO A 76 -11.30 19.07 -10.50
N VAL A 77 -10.72 18.77 -9.33
CA VAL A 77 -9.81 19.65 -8.59
C VAL A 77 -8.52 19.90 -9.36
N TYR A 78 -7.96 18.87 -10.03
CA TYR A 78 -6.75 19.02 -10.84
C TYR A 78 -7.02 19.86 -12.10
N ILE A 79 -8.16 19.64 -12.75
CA ILE A 79 -8.57 20.41 -13.93
C ILE A 79 -8.74 21.89 -13.59
N GLU A 80 -9.36 22.19 -12.45
CA GLU A 80 -9.54 23.56 -11.95
C GLU A 80 -8.18 24.21 -11.65
N MET A 81 -7.30 23.52 -10.90
CA MET A 81 -5.95 24.01 -10.59
C MET A 81 -5.14 24.32 -11.85
N ARG A 82 -5.15 23.43 -12.85
CA ARG A 82 -4.46 23.63 -14.13
C ARG A 82 -4.98 24.87 -14.85
N THR A 83 -6.30 25.06 -14.85
CA THR A 83 -6.95 26.18 -15.52
C THR A 83 -6.58 27.50 -14.85
N GLU A 84 -6.65 27.57 -13.51
CA GLU A 84 -6.30 28.77 -12.76
C GLU A 84 -4.80 29.10 -12.83
N LEU A 85 -3.92 28.09 -12.83
CA LEU A 85 -2.48 28.30 -13.00
C LEU A 85 -2.16 28.91 -14.38
N VAL A 86 -2.74 28.39 -15.45
CA VAL A 86 -2.53 28.93 -16.80
C VAL A 86 -3.14 30.33 -16.94
N ARG A 87 -4.27 30.60 -16.28
CA ARG A 87 -4.89 31.94 -16.21
C ARG A 87 -4.01 32.94 -15.47
N ALA A 88 -3.38 32.55 -14.37
CA ALA A 88 -2.46 33.41 -13.62
C ALA A 88 -1.25 33.84 -14.48
N LEU A 89 -0.85 33.02 -15.46
CA LEU A 89 0.24 33.30 -16.40
C LEU A 89 -0.21 34.10 -17.64
N ARG A 90 -1.34 34.80 -17.59
CA ARG A 90 -1.88 35.57 -18.72
C ARG A 90 -0.97 36.69 -19.20
N ASP A 91 -0.25 37.35 -18.30
CA ASP A 91 0.61 38.48 -18.66
C ASP A 91 2.06 38.04 -18.97
N HIS A 92 2.35 36.74 -18.84
CA HIS A 92 3.66 36.15 -19.07
C HIS A 92 3.58 35.01 -20.11
N PRO A 93 3.55 35.32 -21.41
CA PRO A 93 3.34 34.31 -22.47
C PRO A 93 4.43 33.23 -22.49
N ASP A 94 5.68 33.61 -22.29
CA ASP A 94 6.82 32.68 -22.27
C ASP A 94 6.74 31.71 -21.08
N ALA A 95 6.38 32.22 -19.89
CA ALA A 95 6.19 31.41 -18.70
C ALA A 95 4.99 30.46 -18.84
N ARG A 96 3.91 30.93 -19.48
CA ARG A 96 2.72 30.11 -19.76
C ARG A 96 3.07 28.91 -20.65
N GLN A 97 3.86 29.14 -21.70
CA GLN A 97 4.27 28.08 -22.62
C GLN A 97 5.17 27.05 -21.92
N ALA A 98 6.15 27.53 -21.14
CA ALA A 98 7.04 26.65 -20.39
C ALA A 98 6.27 25.75 -19.39
N VAL A 99 5.33 26.34 -18.63
CA VAL A 99 4.50 25.60 -17.67
C VAL A 99 3.57 24.60 -18.36
N ALA A 100 2.94 24.99 -19.48
CA ALA A 100 2.07 24.11 -20.25
C ALA A 100 2.83 22.88 -20.79
N GLN A 101 4.06 23.05 -21.27
CA GLN A 101 4.90 21.95 -21.73
C GLN A 101 5.25 20.97 -20.60
N VAL A 102 5.57 21.48 -19.42
CA VAL A 102 5.88 20.64 -18.24
C VAL A 102 4.65 19.84 -17.81
N LEU A 103 3.49 20.48 -17.70
CA LEU A 103 2.24 19.80 -17.33
C LEU A 103 1.86 18.72 -18.34
N HIS A 104 1.98 19.01 -19.64
CA HIS A 104 1.71 18.03 -20.69
C HIS A 104 2.68 16.84 -20.61
N GLY A 105 3.97 17.08 -20.39
CA GLY A 105 4.97 16.02 -20.25
C GLY A 105 4.74 15.14 -19.02
N LEU A 106 4.26 15.72 -17.91
CA LEU A 106 3.86 14.96 -16.72
C LEU A 106 2.63 14.09 -17.02
N GLU A 107 1.61 14.65 -17.68
CA GLU A 107 0.41 13.93 -18.08
C GLU A 107 0.72 12.73 -18.99
N SER A 108 1.62 12.89 -19.96
CA SER A 108 2.07 11.79 -20.83
C SER A 108 2.80 10.68 -20.06
N LYS A 109 3.73 11.04 -19.16
CA LYS A 109 4.46 10.06 -18.33
C LYS A 109 3.53 9.26 -17.43
N PHE A 110 2.54 9.91 -16.83
CA PHE A 110 1.52 9.23 -16.02
C PHE A 110 0.61 8.33 -16.86
N ALA A 111 0.24 8.74 -18.08
CA ALA A 111 -0.55 7.90 -18.99
C ALA A 111 0.21 6.63 -19.43
N GLU A 112 1.54 6.71 -19.51
CA GLU A 112 2.43 5.58 -19.83
C GLU A 112 2.74 4.69 -18.60
N GLY A 113 2.18 4.99 -17.43
CA GLY A 113 2.36 4.20 -16.21
C GLY A 113 3.71 4.43 -15.52
N ALA A 114 4.41 5.54 -15.82
CA ALA A 114 5.66 5.86 -15.16
C ALA A 114 5.43 6.24 -13.69
N VAL A 115 6.17 5.59 -12.78
CA VAL A 115 6.22 5.97 -11.37
C VAL A 115 6.98 7.29 -11.28
N ILE A 116 6.31 8.36 -10.85
CA ILE A 116 7.00 9.62 -10.55
C ILE A 116 7.83 9.42 -9.27
N ASP A 117 9.12 9.72 -9.36
CA ASP A 117 10.01 9.76 -8.19
C ASP A 117 9.57 10.92 -7.26
N HIS A 118 9.22 10.59 -6.02
CA HIS A 118 8.74 11.54 -5.00
C HIS A 118 9.88 12.10 -4.14
N SER A 119 11.15 11.95 -4.56
CA SER A 119 12.33 12.43 -3.83
C SER A 119 12.31 13.93 -3.50
N TYR A 120 11.50 14.74 -4.20
CA TYR A 120 11.29 16.16 -3.89
C TYR A 120 10.27 16.44 -2.78
N ALA A 121 9.42 15.47 -2.42
CA ALA A 121 8.41 15.63 -1.36
C ALA A 121 9.00 15.38 0.05
N SER A 122 10.21 14.82 0.14
CA SER A 122 10.98 14.73 1.39
C SER A 122 11.87 15.98 1.55
N GLY A 123 11.25 17.13 1.75
CA GLY A 123 11.95 18.36 2.14
C GLY A 123 12.42 18.29 3.59
N SER A 124 13.75 18.24 3.77
CA SER A 124 14.56 18.68 4.91
C SER A 124 13.82 19.04 6.22
N ALA A 125 13.71 18.08 7.14
CA ALA A 125 13.55 18.38 8.56
C ALA A 125 14.91 18.16 9.25
N GLY A 126 15.57 19.26 9.63
CA GLY A 126 16.74 19.21 10.52
C GLY A 126 17.85 20.20 10.14
N SER A 127 17.61 21.49 10.39
CA SER A 127 18.66 22.38 10.89
C SER A 127 18.78 22.20 12.40
#